data_AF-A0A350Y7H5-F1
#
_entry.id   AF-A0A350Y7H5-F1
#
_cell.length_a   1.000
_cell.length_b   1.000
_cell.length_c   1.000
_cell.angle_alpha   90.00
_cell.angle_beta   90.00
_cell.angle_gamma   90.00
#
_symmetry.space_group_name_H-M   'P 1'
#
loop_
_entity.id
_entity.type
_entity.pdbx_description
1 polymer ?
#
loop_
_entity_poly.entity_id
_entity_poly.type
_entity_poly.pdbx_seq_one_letter_code
_entity_poly.pdbx_strand_id
1 'polypeptide(L)'
;MTYNQSPGNSNQNPGEPTGQGGQLAPNEKSVTWENAISSVKQNRPSFFNWILSWFNFGNSHNYDQQKVLEEAIKNPEKLFDAFSQLQHQYAELENTNKKLTKEINELNSSKQQQNHNYNQQYNVNYQLQQQIQTLKNNNSLLQQENQRLERENRRTIELQSKIENLKTENQELKARLSAKLSNLAELNRDKSKTVTSDDSRRQRDVLTPEFLNFNNQDFTDASNKIFNHIVDINPQSKDNRKREIARIKSTLSQQILKEGRNLLINNKSMQEEELTKTISRLTDSLLANLEISKECPQEILKTLHNLVEKGLKLVKDIVNDEPPGEFLIENEGTDFNPEKHQHVNGCESSGKILYTTYPGYSVNNRIIGDALKAFVYTVSEEEWKCLKTKSDTHNEQITTNNAASSAVSENNEKNNPSADQSNGATETSETEQNPPSVSDKVKSIKAAGKTVDEIAKKLGVSVATINNWETEKGQPTRENAEKLDQFYKEVCGGDPSGNKNTNLFTGKVSKKEGTYLYNSPKTRDNNLNELRKYNEVLKFDSSQEGETVQDIMSSKTNNIWLRVAETNYWVPRLYIDLDKSS
;
A
#
# COMPACT_ATOMS: atom_id res chain seq x y z
N MET A 1 -17.55 54.56 -10.28
CA MET A 1 -18.56 55.00 -9.31
C MET A 1 -18.45 54.09 -8.09
N THR A 2 -17.78 54.61 -7.07
CA THR A 2 -17.37 53.91 -5.85
C THR A 2 -18.43 54.09 -4.76
N TYR A 3 -18.86 53.00 -4.13
CA TYR A 3 -19.07 52.90 -2.67
C TYR A 3 -19.33 51.42 -2.31
N ASN A 4 -18.44 50.82 -1.52
CA ASN A 4 -18.82 49.98 -0.38
C ASN A 4 -17.58 49.66 0.47
N GLN A 5 -17.57 50.23 1.66
CA GLN A 5 -16.64 49.97 2.74
C GLN A 5 -17.18 48.82 3.61
N SER A 6 -16.25 47.99 4.09
CA SER A 6 -16.46 46.95 5.10
C SER A 6 -17.02 47.49 6.42
N PRO A 7 -17.77 46.68 7.19
CA PRO A 7 -18.00 46.95 8.60
C PRO A 7 -16.81 46.43 9.42
N GLY A 8 -16.02 47.34 9.96
CA GLY A 8 -15.05 47.07 11.01
C GLY A 8 -15.77 46.93 12.35
N ASN A 9 -15.59 45.78 13.00
CA ASN A 9 -16.10 45.48 14.32
C ASN A 9 -15.07 45.97 15.36
N SER A 10 -15.37 47.09 16.04
CA SER A 10 -14.58 47.58 17.17
C SER A 10 -15.47 47.62 18.42
N ASN A 11 -15.30 46.60 19.26
CA ASN A 11 -15.72 46.65 20.66
C ASN A 11 -14.86 47.70 21.38
N GLN A 12 -15.45 48.85 21.69
CA GLN A 12 -14.93 49.77 22.70
C GLN A 12 -16.02 50.02 23.73
N ASN A 13 -15.70 49.64 24.98
CA ASN A 13 -16.42 50.02 26.19
C ASN A 13 -16.56 51.55 26.25
N PRO A 14 -17.75 52.10 26.52
CA PRO A 14 -17.86 53.51 26.88
C PRO A 14 -17.43 53.66 28.34
N GLY A 15 -16.35 54.42 28.54
CA GLY A 15 -15.90 54.85 29.86
C GLY A 15 -16.91 55.77 30.53
N GLU A 16 -17.05 55.57 31.84
CA GLU A 16 -17.78 56.45 32.78
C GLU A 16 -17.26 57.90 32.70
N PRO A 17 -18.15 58.91 32.68
CA PRO A 17 -17.73 60.28 32.90
C PRO A 17 -17.66 60.55 34.40
N THR A 18 -16.43 60.63 34.92
CA THR A 18 -16.15 61.24 36.24
C THR A 18 -16.50 62.72 36.19
N GLY A 19 -17.59 63.09 36.86
CA GLY A 19 -18.00 64.47 37.06
C GLY A 19 -17.01 65.23 37.93
N GLN A 20 -16.52 66.36 37.43
CA GLN A 20 -15.94 67.41 38.25
C GLN A 20 -17.05 68.35 38.70
N GLY A 21 -17.23 68.43 40.02
CA GLY A 21 -18.11 69.38 40.68
C GLY A 21 -17.59 70.80 40.53
N GLY A 22 -18.29 71.60 39.74
CA GLY A 22 -18.23 73.07 39.80
C GLY A 22 -19.36 73.57 40.68
N GLN A 23 -19.04 73.98 41.92
CA GLN A 23 -19.93 74.80 42.75
C GLN A 23 -20.14 76.14 42.06
N LEU A 24 -21.34 76.35 41.51
CA LEU A 24 -21.85 77.67 41.14
C LEU A 24 -22.76 78.16 42.28
N ALA A 25 -22.42 79.33 42.80
CA ALA A 25 -23.14 80.01 43.86
C ALA A 25 -24.61 80.27 43.47
N PRO A 26 -25.56 80.18 44.42
CA PRO A 26 -26.96 80.45 44.16
C PRO A 26 -27.15 81.97 44.06
N ASN A 27 -27.27 82.49 42.84
CA ASN A 27 -27.88 83.79 42.65
C ASN A 27 -29.39 83.58 42.74
N GLU A 28 -29.93 83.66 43.96
CA GLU A 28 -31.36 83.68 44.27
C GLU A 28 -32.00 84.93 43.64
N LYS A 29 -32.22 84.91 42.33
CA LYS A 29 -33.46 85.45 41.81
C LYS A 29 -34.41 84.28 41.83
N SER A 30 -35.41 84.33 42.73
CA SER A 30 -36.52 83.39 42.76
C SER A 30 -37.02 83.24 41.32
N VAL A 31 -36.67 82.14 40.68
CA VAL A 31 -37.23 81.79 39.37
C VAL A 31 -38.67 81.46 39.70
N THR A 32 -39.53 82.47 39.58
CA THR A 32 -40.96 82.25 39.67
C THR A 32 -41.31 81.25 38.58
N TRP A 33 -42.25 80.35 38.85
CA TRP A 33 -42.62 79.31 37.90
C TRP A 33 -43.01 79.94 36.54
N GLU A 34 -43.51 81.19 36.53
CA GLU A 34 -43.80 81.95 35.30
C GLU A 34 -42.55 82.14 34.43
N ASN A 35 -41.40 82.42 35.04
CA ASN A 35 -40.13 82.59 34.34
C ASN A 35 -39.61 81.26 33.80
N ALA A 36 -39.81 80.16 34.53
CA ALA A 36 -39.44 78.82 34.06
C ALA A 36 -40.31 78.39 32.87
N ILE A 37 -41.63 78.59 32.94
CA ILE A 37 -42.56 78.29 31.85
C ILE A 37 -42.28 79.18 30.63
N SER A 38 -42.04 80.48 30.83
CA SER A 38 -41.69 81.40 29.76
C SER A 38 -40.39 81.01 29.06
N SER A 39 -39.40 80.55 29.84
CA SER A 39 -38.13 80.04 29.30
C SER A 39 -38.32 78.75 28.49
N VAL A 40 -39.14 77.80 28.95
CA VAL A 40 -39.45 76.57 28.19
C VAL A 40 -40.22 76.90 26.91
N LYS A 41 -41.18 77.83 26.97
CA LYS A 41 -41.95 78.30 25.80
C LYS A 41 -41.05 78.99 24.77
N GLN A 42 -40.12 79.83 25.19
CA GLN A 42 -39.18 80.52 24.30
C GLN A 42 -38.12 79.59 23.73
N ASN A 43 -37.51 78.75 24.57
CA ASN A 43 -36.33 77.96 24.18
C ASN A 43 -36.70 76.60 23.58
N ARG A 44 -37.88 76.05 23.89
CA ARG A 44 -38.35 74.73 23.42
C ARG A 44 -39.85 74.76 23.08
N PRO A 45 -40.27 75.58 22.09
CA PRO A 45 -41.67 75.77 21.75
C PRO A 45 -42.39 74.47 21.34
N SER A 46 -41.69 73.54 20.69
CA SER A 46 -42.25 72.23 20.32
C SER A 46 -42.51 71.31 21.53
N PHE A 47 -41.65 71.32 22.55
CA PHE A 47 -41.89 70.59 23.80
C PHE A 47 -43.02 71.22 24.62
N PHE A 48 -43.07 72.56 24.65
CA PHE A 48 -44.17 73.27 25.29
C PHE A 48 -45.51 72.97 24.62
N ASN A 49 -45.58 73.02 23.29
CA ASN A 49 -46.79 72.66 22.53
C ASN A 49 -47.15 71.18 22.69
N TRP A 50 -46.17 70.29 22.83
CA TRP A 50 -46.39 68.89 23.13
C TRP A 50 -47.02 68.70 24.53
N ILE A 51 -46.52 69.39 25.57
CA ILE A 51 -47.15 69.39 26.90
C ILE A 51 -48.60 69.91 26.81
N LEU A 52 -48.84 70.99 26.07
CA LEU A 52 -50.19 71.52 25.88
C LEU A 52 -51.12 70.49 25.22
N SER A 53 -50.64 69.73 24.22
CA SER A 53 -51.48 68.74 23.54
C SER A 53 -51.99 67.60 24.44
N TRP A 54 -51.29 67.31 25.55
CA TRP A 54 -51.65 66.24 26.48
C TRP A 54 -52.84 66.56 27.38
N PHE A 55 -53.17 67.83 27.58
CA PHE A 55 -54.37 68.24 28.31
C PHE A 55 -55.65 68.14 27.44
N ASN A 56 -55.55 67.48 26.29
CA ASN A 56 -56.63 67.19 25.35
C ASN A 56 -57.39 68.46 24.91
N PHE A 57 -56.65 69.53 24.59
CA PHE A 57 -57.19 70.74 23.99
C PHE A 57 -57.50 70.51 22.50
N GLY A 58 -58.49 69.66 22.21
CA GLY A 58 -59.00 69.50 20.85
C GLY A 58 -59.61 70.80 20.34
N ASN A 59 -58.94 71.44 19.36
CA ASN A 59 -59.47 72.47 18.45
C ASN A 59 -60.22 73.69 19.03
N SER A 60 -60.16 74.00 20.33
CA SER A 60 -60.67 75.28 20.84
C SER A 60 -59.64 76.39 20.63
N HIS A 61 -60.11 77.61 20.36
CA HIS A 61 -59.28 78.79 20.10
C HIS A 61 -58.19 78.98 21.16
N ASN A 62 -56.99 79.35 20.68
CA ASN A 62 -55.73 79.53 21.42
C ASN A 62 -55.84 80.35 22.72
N TYR A 63 -56.88 81.20 22.84
CA TYR A 63 -57.13 82.05 24.01
C TYR A 63 -57.73 81.30 25.21
N ASP A 64 -58.55 80.26 25.00
CA ASP A 64 -59.13 79.49 26.11
C ASP A 64 -58.14 78.47 26.68
N GLN A 65 -57.22 77.97 25.85
CA GLN A 65 -56.15 77.06 26.26
C GLN A 65 -55.17 77.73 27.23
N GLN A 66 -54.88 79.02 27.03
CA GLN A 66 -54.03 79.79 27.92
C GLN A 66 -54.67 80.03 29.30
N LYS A 67 -56.00 80.26 29.34
CA LYS A 67 -56.73 80.52 30.59
C LYS A 67 -56.86 79.26 31.46
N VAL A 68 -57.08 78.10 30.85
CA VAL A 68 -57.11 76.80 31.55
C VAL A 68 -55.71 76.41 32.03
N LEU A 69 -54.65 76.72 31.26
CA LEU A 69 -53.27 76.55 31.71
C LEU A 69 -52.98 77.46 32.93
N GLU A 70 -53.35 78.74 32.86
CA GLU A 70 -53.23 79.69 33.97
C GLU A 70 -54.02 79.24 35.22
N GLU A 71 -55.15 78.55 35.05
CA GLU A 71 -55.97 78.00 36.13
C GLU A 71 -55.42 76.68 36.70
N ALA A 72 -54.86 75.82 35.85
CA ALA A 72 -54.12 74.61 36.27
C ALA A 72 -52.83 74.97 37.01
N ILE A 73 -52.18 76.08 36.62
CA ILE A 73 -51.01 76.57 37.33
C ILE A 73 -51.38 77.16 38.71
N LYS A 74 -52.59 77.73 38.86
CA LYS A 74 -53.12 78.13 40.17
C LYS A 74 -53.42 76.95 41.09
N ASN A 75 -53.44 75.71 40.58
CA ASN A 75 -53.63 74.48 41.36
C ASN A 75 -52.49 73.48 41.09
N PRO A 76 -51.30 73.71 41.66
CA PRO A 76 -50.10 72.93 41.37
C PRO A 76 -50.23 71.44 41.75
N GLU A 77 -51.11 71.09 42.69
CA GLU A 77 -51.35 69.69 43.09
C GLU A 77 -51.95 68.88 41.94
N LYS A 78 -52.99 69.39 41.25
CA LYS A 78 -53.59 68.69 40.09
C LYS A 78 -52.61 68.52 38.93
N LEU A 79 -51.75 69.52 38.73
CA LEU A 79 -50.71 69.47 37.69
C LEU A 79 -49.66 68.40 38.03
N PHE A 80 -49.25 68.34 39.30
CA PHE A 80 -48.30 67.34 39.79
C PHE A 80 -48.87 65.93 39.72
N ASP A 81 -50.14 65.73 40.03
CA ASP A 81 -50.84 64.45 39.89
C ASP A 81 -50.87 63.99 38.42
N ALA A 82 -51.18 64.89 37.48
CA ALA A 82 -51.17 64.58 36.06
C ALA A 82 -49.77 64.20 35.56
N PHE A 83 -48.72 64.93 35.98
CA PHE A 83 -47.34 64.57 35.68
C PHE A 83 -46.95 63.22 36.29
N SER A 84 -47.41 62.92 37.50
CA SER A 84 -47.14 61.64 38.17
C SER A 84 -47.81 60.47 37.42
N GLN A 85 -49.06 60.64 36.98
CA GLN A 85 -49.76 59.63 36.16
C GLN A 85 -49.06 59.42 34.81
N LEU A 86 -48.64 60.49 34.16
CA LEU A 86 -47.92 60.45 32.89
C LEU A 86 -46.57 59.74 33.04
N GLN A 87 -45.84 60.04 34.12
CA GLN A 87 -44.59 59.36 34.45
C GLN A 87 -44.81 57.86 34.69
N HIS A 88 -45.90 57.49 35.36
CA HIS A 88 -46.26 56.08 35.57
C HIS A 88 -46.59 55.37 34.25
N GLN A 89 -47.43 55.98 33.40
CA GLN A 89 -47.75 55.46 32.07
C GLN A 89 -46.51 55.32 31.19
N TYR A 90 -45.60 56.29 31.22
CA TYR A 90 -44.34 56.22 30.50
C TYR A 90 -43.47 55.05 30.98
N ALA A 91 -43.38 54.83 32.29
CA ALA A 91 -42.64 53.71 32.87
C ALA A 91 -43.25 52.35 32.48
N GLU A 92 -44.57 52.21 32.48
CA GLU A 92 -45.27 51.01 32.00
C GLU A 92 -45.01 50.74 30.51
N LEU A 93 -45.05 51.79 29.68
CA LEU A 93 -44.75 51.70 28.26
C LEU A 93 -43.29 51.31 28.01
N GLU A 94 -42.35 51.89 28.77
CA GLU A 94 -40.93 51.56 28.70
C GLU A 94 -40.69 50.09 29.08
N ASN A 95 -41.32 49.59 30.13
CA ASN A 95 -41.25 48.19 30.53
C ASN A 95 -41.84 47.25 29.48
N THR A 96 -42.96 47.64 28.87
CA THR A 96 -43.59 46.88 27.77
C THR A 96 -42.69 46.83 26.55
N ASN A 97 -42.08 47.96 26.17
CA ASN A 97 -41.10 48.01 25.07
C ASN A 97 -39.87 47.15 25.34
N LYS A 98 -39.35 47.16 26.59
CA LYS A 98 -38.24 46.26 26.99
C LYS A 98 -38.64 44.79 26.87
N LYS A 99 -39.84 44.42 27.30
CA LYS A 99 -40.36 43.05 27.19
C LYS A 99 -40.52 42.62 25.72
N LEU A 100 -41.15 43.45 24.88
CA LEU A 100 -41.31 43.17 23.45
C LEU A 100 -39.97 43.05 22.74
N THR A 101 -39.01 43.92 23.07
CA THR A 101 -37.65 43.84 22.50
C THR A 101 -36.97 42.52 22.87
N LYS A 102 -37.15 42.05 24.11
CA LYS A 102 -36.65 40.74 24.54
C LYS A 102 -37.30 39.59 23.77
N GLU A 103 -38.63 39.58 23.63
CA GLU A 103 -39.37 38.57 22.87
C GLU A 103 -38.97 38.54 21.38
N ILE A 104 -38.76 39.70 20.75
CA ILE A 104 -38.27 39.80 19.38
C ILE A 104 -36.86 39.18 19.24
N ASN A 105 -35.98 39.42 20.21
CA ASN A 105 -34.63 38.87 20.19
C ASN A 105 -34.63 37.34 20.39
N GLU A 106 -35.48 36.83 21.28
CA GLU A 106 -35.69 35.39 21.48
C GLU A 106 -36.24 34.73 20.22
N LEU A 107 -37.25 35.33 19.58
CA LEU A 107 -37.83 34.83 18.33
C LEU A 107 -36.81 34.82 17.19
N ASN A 108 -36.00 35.87 17.06
CA ASN A 108 -34.93 35.93 16.06
C ASN A 108 -33.86 34.86 16.30
N SER A 109 -33.50 34.61 17.56
CA SER A 109 -32.56 33.55 17.93
C SER A 109 -33.11 32.16 17.59
N SER A 110 -34.39 31.91 17.92
CA SER A 110 -35.08 30.66 17.55
C SER A 110 -35.14 30.46 16.03
N LYS A 111 -35.42 31.52 15.26
CA LYS A 111 -35.44 31.48 13.79
C LYS A 111 -34.06 31.20 13.21
N GLN A 112 -33.01 31.80 13.76
CA GLN A 112 -31.63 31.53 13.35
C GLN A 112 -31.24 30.07 13.63
N GLN A 113 -31.62 29.53 14.79
CA GLN A 113 -31.40 28.13 15.13
C GLN A 113 -32.17 27.19 14.19
N GLN A 114 -33.42 27.50 13.86
CA GLN A 114 -34.21 26.72 12.92
C GLN A 114 -33.58 26.71 11.51
N ASN A 115 -33.12 27.86 11.02
CA ASN A 115 -32.41 27.95 9.74
C ASN A 115 -31.10 27.16 9.76
N HIS A 116 -30.37 27.19 10.88
CA HIS A 116 -29.17 26.39 11.05
C HIS A 116 -29.48 24.89 10.94
N ASN A 117 -30.52 24.41 11.66
CA ASN A 117 -30.96 23.03 11.61
C ASN A 117 -31.41 22.60 10.21
N TYR A 118 -32.16 23.46 9.50
CA TYR A 118 -32.58 23.22 8.13
C TYR A 118 -31.37 23.07 7.18
N ASN A 119 -30.39 23.97 7.28
CA ASN A 119 -29.17 23.90 6.48
C ASN A 119 -28.34 22.65 6.80
N GLN A 120 -28.25 22.24 8.07
CA GLN A 120 -27.61 20.98 8.45
C GLN A 120 -28.32 19.79 7.78
N GLN A 121 -29.65 19.71 7.88
CA GLN A 121 -30.44 18.64 7.27
C GLN A 121 -30.28 18.59 5.74
N TYR A 122 -30.25 19.76 5.10
CA TYR A 122 -30.00 19.85 3.65
C TYR A 122 -28.63 19.29 3.26
N ASN A 123 -27.56 19.63 4.00
CA ASN A 123 -26.23 19.10 3.74
C ASN A 123 -26.17 17.57 3.92
N VAL A 124 -26.83 17.03 4.96
CA VAL A 124 -26.91 15.57 5.19
C VAL A 124 -27.62 14.87 4.03
N ASN A 125 -28.76 15.41 3.57
CA ASN A 125 -29.48 14.85 2.43
C ASN A 125 -28.66 14.88 1.14
N TYR A 126 -27.90 15.95 0.91
CA TYR A 126 -27.01 16.06 -0.25
C TYR A 126 -25.89 15.01 -0.22
N GLN A 127 -25.24 14.81 0.93
CA GLN A 127 -24.23 13.76 1.11
C GLN A 127 -24.82 12.36 0.89
N LEU A 128 -26.02 12.10 1.40
CA LEU A 128 -26.69 10.81 1.19
C LEU A 128 -26.98 10.56 -0.29
N GLN A 129 -27.35 11.58 -1.05
CA GLN A 129 -27.55 11.46 -2.51
C GLN A 129 -26.25 11.10 -3.24
N GLN A 130 -25.12 11.71 -2.89
CA GLN A 130 -23.82 11.37 -3.47
C GLN A 130 -23.42 9.92 -3.15
N GLN A 131 -23.68 9.46 -1.91
CA GLN A 131 -23.43 8.07 -1.53
C GLN A 131 -24.30 7.09 -2.33
N ILE A 132 -25.59 7.39 -2.49
CA ILE A 132 -26.50 6.57 -3.32
C ILE A 132 -25.99 6.48 -4.77
N GLN A 133 -25.50 7.58 -5.33
CA GLN A 133 -24.98 7.58 -6.71
C GLN A 133 -23.70 6.74 -6.83
N THR A 134 -22.81 6.84 -5.84
CA THR A 134 -21.59 6.01 -5.77
C THR A 134 -21.93 4.53 -5.70
N LEU A 135 -22.90 4.16 -4.86
CA LEU A 135 -23.37 2.77 -4.74
C LEU A 135 -24.00 2.27 -6.05
N LYS A 136 -24.75 3.10 -6.77
CA LYS A 136 -25.28 2.73 -8.10
C LYS A 136 -24.18 2.44 -9.10
N ASN A 137 -23.14 3.28 -9.15
CA ASN A 137 -22.00 3.08 -10.04
C ASN A 137 -21.26 1.78 -9.69
N ASN A 138 -21.01 1.52 -8.41
CA ASN A 138 -20.36 0.29 -7.95
C ASN A 138 -21.19 -0.97 -8.30
N ASN A 139 -22.51 -0.90 -8.14
CA ASN A 139 -23.39 -2.02 -8.50
C ASN A 139 -23.36 -2.29 -10.02
N SER A 140 -23.31 -1.25 -10.85
CA SER A 140 -23.15 -1.41 -12.30
C SER A 140 -21.82 -2.07 -12.66
N LEU A 141 -20.73 -1.72 -11.97
CA LEU A 141 -19.41 -2.33 -12.18
C LEU A 141 -19.42 -3.82 -11.78
N LEU A 142 -20.02 -4.15 -10.64
CA LEU A 142 -20.17 -5.54 -10.18
C LEU A 142 -21.02 -6.37 -11.15
N GLN A 143 -22.06 -5.80 -11.74
CA GLN A 143 -22.86 -6.48 -12.77
C GLN A 143 -22.03 -6.78 -14.03
N GLN A 144 -21.20 -5.82 -14.47
CA GLN A 144 -20.30 -6.03 -15.61
C GLN A 144 -19.28 -7.14 -15.32
N GLU A 145 -18.73 -7.17 -14.11
CA GLU A 145 -17.76 -8.18 -13.67
C GLU A 145 -18.40 -9.57 -13.59
N ASN A 146 -19.63 -9.68 -13.05
CA ASN A 146 -20.36 -10.94 -13.05
C ASN A 146 -20.60 -11.47 -14.46
N GLN A 147 -20.96 -10.61 -15.41
CA GLN A 147 -21.09 -10.99 -16.83
C GLN A 147 -19.75 -11.43 -17.46
N ARG A 148 -18.62 -10.90 -16.99
CA ARG A 148 -17.28 -11.33 -17.40
C ARG A 148 -16.98 -12.73 -16.87
N LEU A 149 -17.21 -12.97 -15.58
CA LEU A 149 -17.02 -14.27 -14.94
C LEU A 149 -17.90 -15.35 -15.55
N GLU A 150 -19.16 -15.05 -15.88
CA GLU A 150 -20.04 -15.99 -16.59
C GLU A 150 -19.50 -16.39 -17.97
N ARG A 151 -18.85 -15.46 -18.69
CA ARG A 151 -18.19 -15.75 -19.98
C ARG A 151 -16.96 -16.64 -19.78
N GLU A 152 -16.15 -16.38 -18.77
CA GLU A 152 -14.98 -17.23 -18.44
C GLU A 152 -15.39 -18.63 -17.96
N ASN A 153 -16.47 -18.73 -17.19
CA ASN A 153 -17.02 -20.02 -16.76
C ASN A 153 -17.51 -20.84 -17.97
N ARG A 154 -18.24 -20.21 -18.91
CA ARG A 154 -18.62 -20.87 -20.18
C ARG A 154 -17.42 -21.40 -20.96
N ARG A 155 -16.36 -20.59 -21.11
CA ARG A 155 -15.10 -21.03 -21.76
C ARG A 155 -14.44 -22.21 -21.04
N THR A 156 -14.49 -22.22 -19.71
CA THR A 156 -13.93 -23.32 -18.91
C THR A 156 -14.68 -24.62 -19.16
N ILE A 157 -16.01 -24.56 -19.20
CA ILE A 157 -16.86 -25.72 -19.52
C ILE A 157 -16.57 -26.24 -20.94
N GLU A 158 -16.43 -25.34 -21.92
CA GLU A 158 -16.06 -25.71 -23.30
C GLU A 158 -14.69 -26.40 -23.37
N LEU A 159 -13.68 -25.86 -22.66
CA LEU A 159 -12.34 -26.47 -22.60
C LEU A 159 -12.36 -27.83 -21.91
N GLN A 160 -13.14 -28.00 -20.84
CA GLN A 160 -13.30 -29.29 -20.16
C GLN A 160 -13.92 -30.33 -21.10
N SER A 161 -14.97 -29.96 -21.85
CA SER A 161 -15.56 -30.84 -22.86
C SER A 161 -14.53 -31.23 -23.93
N LYS A 162 -13.70 -30.29 -24.38
CA LYS A 162 -12.62 -30.56 -25.34
C LYS A 162 -11.56 -31.52 -24.79
N ILE A 163 -11.18 -31.38 -23.51
CA ILE A 163 -10.22 -32.28 -22.85
C ILE A 163 -10.77 -33.71 -22.81
N GLU A 164 -12.04 -33.90 -22.42
CA GLU A 164 -12.64 -35.24 -22.37
C GLU A 164 -12.80 -35.87 -23.77
N ASN A 165 -13.12 -35.06 -24.79
CA ASN A 165 -13.12 -35.52 -26.19
C ASN A 165 -11.72 -35.99 -26.63
N LEU A 166 -10.68 -35.19 -26.38
CA LEU A 166 -9.30 -35.54 -26.73
C LEU A 166 -8.78 -36.76 -25.97
N LYS A 167 -9.20 -36.92 -24.71
CA LYS A 167 -8.86 -38.09 -23.89
C LYS A 167 -9.49 -39.36 -24.46
N THR A 168 -10.75 -39.28 -24.90
CA THR A 168 -11.44 -40.38 -25.59
C THR A 168 -10.73 -40.73 -26.90
N GLU A 169 -10.39 -39.74 -27.72
CA GLU A 169 -9.62 -39.93 -28.96
C GLU A 169 -8.26 -40.58 -28.71
N ASN A 170 -7.54 -40.14 -27.67
CA ASN A 170 -6.25 -40.73 -27.29
C ASN A 170 -6.39 -42.20 -26.86
N GLN A 171 -7.45 -42.54 -26.11
CA GLN A 171 -7.75 -43.93 -25.75
C GLN A 171 -8.05 -44.78 -26.98
N GLU A 172 -8.82 -44.28 -27.94
CA GLU A 172 -9.09 -44.96 -29.21
C GLU A 172 -7.80 -45.19 -30.02
N LEU A 173 -6.93 -44.18 -30.11
CA LEU A 173 -5.64 -44.29 -30.79
C LEU A 173 -4.73 -45.33 -30.11
N LYS A 174 -4.67 -45.35 -28.77
CA LYS A 174 -3.94 -46.37 -28.01
C LYS A 174 -4.49 -47.78 -28.26
N ALA A 175 -5.82 -47.93 -28.30
CA ALA A 175 -6.45 -49.21 -28.62
C ALA A 175 -6.10 -49.66 -30.05
N ARG A 176 -6.16 -48.76 -31.04
CA ARG A 176 -5.77 -49.04 -32.43
C ARG A 176 -4.28 -49.41 -32.55
N LEU A 177 -3.40 -48.71 -31.83
CA LEU A 177 -1.97 -49.01 -31.81
C LEU A 177 -1.71 -50.41 -31.21
N SER A 178 -2.33 -50.70 -30.07
CA SER A 178 -2.23 -52.02 -29.42
C SER A 178 -2.70 -53.15 -30.34
N ALA A 179 -3.83 -52.97 -31.02
CA ALA A 179 -4.34 -53.92 -32.01
C ALA A 179 -3.36 -54.14 -33.18
N LYS A 180 -2.76 -53.06 -33.72
CA LYS A 180 -1.74 -53.18 -34.78
C LYS A 180 -0.49 -53.91 -34.30
N LEU A 181 -0.02 -53.65 -33.07
CA LEU A 181 1.13 -54.34 -32.48
C LEU A 181 0.83 -55.83 -32.28
N SER A 182 -0.37 -56.18 -31.83
CA SER A 182 -0.81 -57.58 -31.73
C SER A 182 -0.77 -58.28 -33.09
N ASN A 183 -1.32 -57.64 -34.14
CA ASN A 183 -1.30 -58.19 -35.50
C ASN A 183 0.13 -58.36 -36.03
N LEU A 184 1.04 -57.42 -35.76
CA LEU A 184 2.45 -57.53 -36.14
C LEU A 184 3.17 -58.66 -35.39
N ALA A 185 2.86 -58.85 -34.11
CA ALA A 185 3.41 -59.93 -33.31
C ALA A 185 2.96 -61.31 -33.82
N GLU A 186 1.70 -61.44 -34.24
CA GLU A 186 1.20 -62.64 -34.91
C GLU A 186 1.89 -62.89 -36.26
N LEU A 187 2.08 -61.84 -37.07
CA LEU A 187 2.76 -61.96 -38.37
C LEU A 187 4.24 -62.38 -38.24
N ASN A 188 4.92 -61.92 -37.18
CA ASN A 188 6.31 -62.26 -36.90
C ASN A 188 6.49 -63.63 -36.23
N ARG A 189 5.41 -64.28 -35.78
CA ARG A 189 5.49 -65.62 -35.16
C ARG A 189 5.73 -66.73 -36.18
N ASP A 190 5.55 -66.47 -37.47
CA ASP A 190 5.51 -67.50 -38.51
C ASP A 190 6.76 -67.60 -39.41
N LYS A 191 7.84 -66.84 -39.14
CA LYS A 191 9.12 -67.02 -39.85
C LYS A 191 10.33 -66.89 -38.94
N SER A 192 10.94 -68.05 -38.70
CA SER A 192 12.36 -68.28 -38.40
C SER A 192 12.95 -67.69 -37.12
N LYS A 193 13.38 -68.61 -36.25
CA LYS A 193 14.55 -68.52 -35.37
C LYS A 193 14.67 -67.21 -34.59
N THR A 194 13.92 -67.16 -33.49
CA THR A 194 14.20 -66.32 -32.33
C THR A 194 15.66 -66.50 -31.92
N VAL A 195 16.48 -65.50 -32.25
CA VAL A 195 17.70 -65.16 -31.53
C VAL A 195 17.27 -65.03 -30.07
N THR A 196 17.72 -65.98 -29.26
CA THR A 196 17.50 -65.99 -27.82
C THR A 196 17.94 -64.65 -27.26
N SER A 197 16.98 -63.96 -26.68
CA SER A 197 17.17 -62.76 -25.89
C SER A 197 18.25 -63.02 -24.86
N ASP A 198 19.33 -62.29 -25.01
CA ASP A 198 20.35 -62.03 -24.01
C ASP A 198 19.64 -61.63 -22.69
N ASP A 199 19.73 -62.48 -21.65
CA ASP A 199 19.05 -62.30 -20.36
C ASP A 199 19.42 -60.97 -19.67
N SER A 200 20.55 -60.37 -20.06
CA SER A 200 21.00 -59.04 -19.65
C SER A 200 20.02 -57.91 -20.00
N ARG A 201 19.17 -58.04 -21.02
CA ARG A 201 18.15 -57.01 -21.34
C ARG A 201 17.00 -56.98 -20.33
N ARG A 202 16.64 -58.11 -19.73
CA ARG A 202 15.51 -58.18 -18.79
C ARG A 202 15.78 -57.45 -17.49
N GLN A 203 17.04 -57.42 -17.04
CA GLN A 203 17.41 -56.74 -15.80
C GLN A 203 17.30 -55.22 -15.94
N ARG A 204 17.75 -54.62 -17.06
CA ARG A 204 17.66 -53.16 -17.27
C ARG A 204 16.24 -52.62 -17.35
N ASP A 205 15.34 -53.37 -17.97
CA ASP A 205 13.92 -53.01 -18.08
C ASP A 205 13.21 -53.04 -16.72
N VAL A 206 13.75 -53.78 -15.74
CA VAL A 206 13.25 -53.83 -14.36
C VAL A 206 13.89 -52.75 -13.49
N LEU A 207 15.22 -52.57 -13.59
CA LEU A 207 15.96 -51.59 -12.79
C LEU A 207 15.61 -50.13 -13.13
N THR A 208 15.29 -49.85 -14.39
CA THR A 208 14.93 -48.48 -14.83
C THR A 208 13.66 -47.97 -14.14
N PRO A 209 12.51 -48.69 -14.16
CA PRO A 209 11.33 -48.33 -13.37
C PRO A 209 11.60 -48.26 -11.86
N GLU A 210 12.38 -49.18 -11.30
CA GLU A 210 12.70 -49.17 -9.87
C GLU A 210 13.50 -47.94 -9.48
N PHE A 211 14.52 -47.58 -10.27
CA PHE A 211 15.31 -46.37 -10.10
C PHE A 211 14.46 -45.09 -10.19
N LEU A 212 13.53 -45.03 -11.15
CA LEU A 212 12.61 -43.90 -11.28
C LEU A 212 11.60 -43.82 -10.14
N ASN A 213 11.04 -44.97 -9.72
CA ASN A 213 10.10 -45.05 -8.61
C ASN A 213 10.77 -44.64 -7.30
N PHE A 214 12.02 -45.05 -7.10
CA PHE A 214 12.81 -44.68 -5.93
C PHE A 214 13.00 -43.15 -5.83
N ASN A 215 13.25 -42.46 -6.95
CA ASN A 215 13.29 -40.99 -6.99
C ASN A 215 11.92 -40.34 -6.73
N ASN A 216 10.92 -40.76 -7.50
CA ASN A 216 9.63 -40.07 -7.60
C ASN A 216 8.77 -40.27 -6.35
N GLN A 217 8.86 -41.45 -5.72
CA GLN A 217 8.07 -41.79 -4.55
C GLN A 217 8.94 -41.76 -3.28
N ASP A 218 9.87 -42.69 -3.13
CA ASP A 218 10.57 -42.92 -1.85
C ASP A 218 11.42 -41.70 -1.44
N PHE A 219 12.25 -41.16 -2.34
CA PHE A 219 13.07 -39.97 -2.10
C PHE A 219 12.22 -38.73 -1.84
N THR A 220 11.16 -38.53 -2.62
CA THR A 220 10.31 -37.34 -2.51
C THR A 220 9.52 -37.34 -1.22
N ASP A 221 8.93 -38.48 -0.84
CA ASP A 221 8.19 -38.63 0.40
C ASP A 221 9.09 -38.44 1.62
N ALA A 222 10.25 -39.11 1.64
CA ALA A 222 11.21 -38.98 2.75
C ALA A 222 11.73 -37.55 2.88
N SER A 223 12.11 -36.91 1.78
CA SER A 223 12.62 -35.53 1.79
C SER A 223 11.58 -34.54 2.29
N ASN A 224 10.31 -34.70 1.93
CA ASN A 224 9.22 -33.86 2.42
C ASN A 224 8.99 -34.05 3.92
N LYS A 225 9.01 -35.29 4.43
CA LYS A 225 8.87 -35.56 5.87
C LYS A 225 10.02 -34.95 6.67
N ILE A 226 11.25 -35.13 6.19
CA ILE A 226 12.46 -34.55 6.80
C ILE A 226 12.37 -33.02 6.77
N PHE A 227 12.00 -32.44 5.64
CA PHE A 227 11.85 -30.98 5.51
C PHE A 227 10.83 -30.41 6.50
N ASN A 228 9.67 -31.05 6.65
CA ASN A 228 8.65 -30.59 7.60
C ASN A 228 9.20 -30.59 9.03
N HIS A 229 9.95 -31.61 9.41
CA HIS A 229 10.60 -31.65 10.72
C HIS A 229 11.68 -30.58 10.89
N ILE A 230 12.48 -30.31 9.86
CA ILE A 230 13.45 -29.21 9.86
C ILE A 230 12.73 -27.86 10.00
N VAL A 231 11.56 -27.69 9.39
CA VAL A 231 10.73 -26.47 9.55
C VAL A 231 10.18 -26.34 10.97
N ASP A 232 9.80 -27.44 11.62
CA ASP A 232 9.34 -27.42 13.01
C ASP A 232 10.45 -26.97 13.98
N ILE A 233 11.70 -27.34 13.70
CA ILE A 233 12.88 -26.93 14.48
C ILE A 233 13.34 -25.51 14.10
N ASN A 234 13.37 -25.21 12.80
CA ASN A 234 13.83 -23.96 12.24
C ASN A 234 12.81 -23.41 11.21
N PRO A 235 11.84 -22.59 11.67
CA PRO A 235 10.79 -22.05 10.82
C PRO A 235 11.29 -21.20 9.64
N GLN A 236 12.49 -20.62 9.72
CA GLN A 236 13.07 -19.82 8.62
C GLN A 236 13.38 -20.65 7.37
N SER A 237 13.52 -21.97 7.52
CA SER A 237 13.71 -22.89 6.39
C SER A 237 12.53 -22.87 5.41
N LYS A 238 11.36 -22.40 5.84
CA LYS A 238 10.17 -22.25 5.01
C LYS A 238 10.35 -21.24 3.88
N ASP A 239 11.11 -20.17 4.12
CA ASP A 239 11.35 -19.11 3.14
C ASP A 239 12.18 -19.62 1.95
N ASN A 240 12.99 -20.66 2.17
CA ASN A 240 13.84 -21.29 1.17
C ASN A 240 13.46 -22.74 0.87
N ARG A 241 12.17 -23.09 1.02
CA ARG A 241 11.65 -24.46 0.91
C ARG A 241 12.23 -25.28 -0.25
N LYS A 242 12.28 -24.71 -1.46
CA LYS A 242 12.78 -25.41 -2.66
C LYS A 242 14.27 -25.78 -2.53
N ARG A 243 15.09 -24.82 -2.10
CA ARG A 243 16.52 -24.99 -1.91
C ARG A 243 16.81 -26.01 -0.82
N GLU A 244 16.04 -25.97 0.27
CA GLU A 244 16.23 -26.87 1.39
C GLU A 244 15.83 -28.31 1.07
N ILE A 245 14.70 -28.52 0.37
CA ILE A 245 14.34 -29.84 -0.14
C ILE A 245 15.41 -30.37 -1.12
N ALA A 246 15.98 -29.49 -1.97
CA ALA A 246 17.06 -29.89 -2.86
C ALA A 246 18.34 -30.29 -2.11
N ARG A 247 18.71 -29.55 -1.04
CA ARG A 247 19.82 -29.89 -0.14
C ARG A 247 19.61 -31.27 0.49
N ILE A 248 18.43 -31.51 1.08
CA ILE A 248 18.07 -32.79 1.70
C ILE A 248 18.19 -33.92 0.68
N LYS A 249 17.57 -33.78 -0.50
CA LYS A 249 17.64 -34.77 -1.58
C LYS A 249 19.08 -35.07 -2.02
N SER A 250 19.92 -34.04 -2.13
CA SER A 250 21.33 -34.19 -2.48
C SER A 250 22.10 -34.96 -1.41
N THR A 251 21.92 -34.64 -0.13
CA THR A 251 22.54 -35.37 0.97
C THR A 251 22.10 -36.84 0.99
N LEU A 252 20.80 -37.11 0.80
CA LEU A 252 20.27 -38.48 0.66
C LEU A 252 20.91 -39.22 -0.51
N SER A 253 20.99 -38.59 -1.69
CA SER A 253 21.56 -39.19 -2.90
C SER A 253 23.05 -39.51 -2.73
N GLN A 254 23.82 -38.58 -2.13
CA GLN A 254 25.24 -38.78 -1.88
C GLN A 254 25.50 -39.91 -0.89
N GLN A 255 24.79 -39.95 0.24
CA GLN A 255 25.03 -40.97 1.27
C GLN A 255 24.49 -42.35 0.86
N ILE A 256 23.31 -42.42 0.25
CA ILE A 256 22.66 -43.71 -0.05
C ILE A 256 23.23 -44.31 -1.35
N LEU A 257 23.31 -43.51 -2.42
CA LEU A 257 23.61 -44.04 -3.75
C LEU A 257 25.12 -43.99 -4.05
N LYS A 258 25.80 -42.86 -3.79
CA LYS A 258 27.25 -42.73 -4.04
C LYS A 258 28.05 -43.56 -3.06
N GLU A 259 27.85 -43.33 -1.75
CA GLU A 259 28.62 -44.02 -0.72
C GLU A 259 28.20 -45.49 -0.61
N GLY A 260 26.91 -45.80 -0.73
CA GLY A 260 26.43 -47.17 -0.85
C GLY A 260 27.10 -47.93 -2.00
N ARG A 261 27.28 -47.30 -3.17
CA ARG A 261 27.99 -47.90 -4.31
C ARG A 261 29.46 -48.17 -3.99
N ASN A 262 30.16 -47.19 -3.41
CA ASN A 262 31.56 -47.34 -3.03
C ASN A 262 31.76 -48.51 -2.06
N LEU A 263 30.86 -48.67 -1.09
CA LEU A 263 30.89 -49.76 -0.12
C LEU A 263 30.64 -51.12 -0.78
N LEU A 264 29.67 -51.21 -1.68
CA LEU A 264 29.29 -52.46 -2.36
C LEU A 264 30.32 -52.90 -3.41
N ILE A 265 30.95 -51.97 -4.12
CA ILE A 265 32.04 -52.29 -5.07
C ILE A 265 33.22 -52.94 -4.34
N ASN A 266 33.56 -52.41 -3.16
CA ASN A 266 34.66 -52.94 -2.35
C ASN A 266 34.31 -54.28 -1.67
N ASN A 267 33.02 -54.57 -1.47
CA ASN A 267 32.52 -55.75 -0.77
C ASN A 267 31.47 -56.52 -1.60
N LYS A 268 31.87 -57.10 -2.75
CA LYS A 268 30.96 -57.82 -3.66
C LYS A 268 30.13 -58.92 -3.00
N SER A 269 30.60 -59.50 -1.89
CA SER A 269 29.92 -60.57 -1.14
C SER A 269 29.54 -60.12 0.28
N MET A 270 29.05 -58.89 0.42
CA MET A 270 28.59 -58.36 1.71
C MET A 270 27.48 -59.25 2.29
N GLN A 271 27.72 -59.80 3.48
CA GLN A 271 26.77 -60.65 4.19
C GLN A 271 25.61 -59.82 4.77
N GLU A 272 24.48 -60.46 5.08
CA GLU A 272 23.27 -59.79 5.59
C GLU A 272 23.52 -59.01 6.91
N GLU A 273 24.40 -59.54 7.76
CA GLU A 273 24.80 -58.88 9.01
C GLU A 273 25.61 -57.59 8.74
N GLU A 274 26.48 -57.61 7.73
CA GLU A 274 27.26 -56.44 7.31
C GLU A 274 26.38 -55.38 6.63
N LEU A 275 25.37 -55.82 5.88
CA LEU A 275 24.36 -54.94 5.29
C LEU A 275 23.61 -54.18 6.38
N THR A 276 23.14 -54.86 7.43
CA THR A 276 22.42 -54.24 8.55
C THR A 276 23.29 -53.20 9.29
N LYS A 277 24.58 -53.52 9.53
CA LYS A 277 25.55 -52.58 10.12
C LYS A 277 25.76 -51.36 9.20
N THR A 278 25.81 -51.59 7.90
CA THR A 278 25.96 -50.53 6.89
C THR A 278 24.74 -49.61 6.84
N ILE A 279 23.52 -50.17 6.89
CA ILE A 279 22.27 -49.40 6.94
C ILE A 279 22.26 -48.48 8.16
N SER A 280 22.61 -49.01 9.34
CA SER A 280 22.67 -48.24 10.59
C SER A 280 23.68 -47.09 10.47
N ARG A 281 24.91 -47.39 10.01
CA ARG A 281 25.97 -46.39 9.83
C ARG A 281 25.59 -45.28 8.85
N LEU A 282 24.99 -45.62 7.71
CA LEU A 282 24.55 -44.61 6.73
C LEU A 282 23.38 -43.78 7.26
N THR A 283 22.47 -44.38 8.04
CA THR A 283 21.38 -43.65 8.69
C THR A 283 21.93 -42.64 9.71
N ASP A 284 22.90 -43.03 10.53
CA ASP A 284 23.56 -42.13 11.48
C ASP A 284 24.31 -41.00 10.78
N SER A 285 25.04 -41.31 9.70
CA SER A 285 25.72 -40.33 8.84
C SER A 285 24.73 -39.33 8.25
N LEU A 286 23.57 -39.80 7.79
CA LEU A 286 22.51 -38.94 7.25
C LEU A 286 21.95 -37.98 8.29
N LEU A 287 21.65 -38.46 9.50
CA LEU A 287 21.16 -37.61 10.58
C LEU A 287 22.17 -36.51 10.93
N ALA A 288 23.47 -36.87 10.98
CA ALA A 288 24.54 -35.90 11.23
C ALA A 288 24.65 -34.85 10.10
N ASN A 289 24.68 -35.28 8.83
CA ASN A 289 24.82 -34.37 7.68
C ASN A 289 23.59 -33.48 7.44
N LEU A 290 22.41 -33.92 7.88
CA LEU A 290 21.18 -33.14 7.82
C LEU A 290 20.98 -32.24 9.05
N GLU A 291 21.91 -32.29 10.02
CA GLU A 291 21.85 -31.55 11.28
C GLU A 291 20.58 -31.84 12.10
N ILE A 292 20.07 -33.07 12.00
CA ILE A 292 18.88 -33.51 12.74
C ILE A 292 19.33 -34.00 14.12
N SER A 293 18.73 -33.43 15.17
CA SER A 293 19.01 -33.80 16.56
C SER A 293 18.82 -35.30 16.81
N LYS A 294 19.53 -35.84 17.81
CA LYS A 294 19.33 -37.22 18.29
C LYS A 294 17.91 -37.49 18.79
N GLU A 295 17.17 -36.44 19.17
CA GLU A 295 15.76 -36.50 19.54
C GLU A 295 14.82 -36.51 18.32
N CYS A 296 15.25 -37.14 17.23
CA CYS A 296 14.49 -37.26 15.99
C CYS A 296 13.23 -38.12 16.21
N PRO A 297 12.04 -37.69 15.74
CA PRO A 297 10.83 -38.49 15.77
C PRO A 297 11.06 -39.89 15.18
N GLN A 298 10.56 -40.93 15.86
CA GLN A 298 10.69 -42.33 15.45
C GLN A 298 10.16 -42.59 14.02
N GLU A 299 9.17 -41.82 13.57
CA GLU A 299 8.67 -41.93 12.20
C GLU A 299 9.72 -41.55 11.15
N ILE A 300 10.53 -40.53 11.42
CA ILE A 300 11.57 -40.05 10.49
C ILE A 300 12.73 -41.05 10.49
N LEU A 301 13.14 -41.55 11.65
CA LEU A 301 14.14 -42.61 11.77
C LEU A 301 13.73 -43.86 10.98
N LYS A 302 12.48 -44.31 11.14
CA LYS A 302 11.95 -45.44 10.36
C LYS A 302 11.92 -45.15 8.86
N THR A 303 11.54 -43.93 8.48
CA THR A 303 11.51 -43.50 7.07
C THR A 303 12.91 -43.53 6.47
N LEU A 304 13.91 -42.97 7.16
CA LEU A 304 15.31 -42.97 6.73
C LEU A 304 15.88 -44.39 6.64
N HIS A 305 15.66 -45.23 7.65
CA HIS A 305 16.12 -46.62 7.64
C HIS A 305 15.57 -47.38 6.43
N ASN A 306 14.26 -47.31 6.19
CA ASN A 306 13.62 -47.94 5.04
C ASN A 306 14.15 -47.40 3.71
N LEU A 307 14.42 -46.09 3.62
CA LEU A 307 14.97 -45.47 2.43
C LEU A 307 16.40 -45.96 2.15
N VAL A 308 17.25 -46.03 3.18
CA VAL A 308 18.63 -46.53 3.08
C VAL A 308 18.63 -48.00 2.66
N GLU A 309 17.80 -48.84 3.29
CA GLU A 309 17.67 -50.26 2.96
C GLU A 309 17.28 -50.48 1.49
N LYS A 310 16.19 -49.82 1.04
CA LYS A 310 15.75 -49.88 -0.36
C LYS A 310 16.81 -49.36 -1.33
N GLY A 311 17.46 -48.25 -0.98
CA GLY A 311 18.51 -47.66 -1.82
C GLY A 311 19.73 -48.56 -1.95
N LEU A 312 20.21 -49.16 -0.86
CA LEU A 312 21.33 -50.11 -0.92
C LEU A 312 20.98 -51.36 -1.71
N LYS A 313 19.73 -51.85 -1.62
CA LYS A 313 19.26 -52.95 -2.47
C LYS A 313 19.33 -52.56 -3.96
N LEU A 314 18.78 -51.41 -4.32
CA LEU A 314 18.84 -50.88 -5.69
C LEU A 314 20.28 -50.72 -6.19
N VAL A 315 21.18 -50.17 -5.35
CA VAL A 315 22.60 -50.03 -5.68
C VAL A 315 23.26 -51.39 -5.89
N LYS A 316 22.96 -52.38 -5.04
CA LYS A 316 23.47 -53.75 -5.17
C LYS A 316 23.04 -54.36 -6.50
N ASP A 317 21.78 -54.17 -6.88
CA ASP A 317 21.27 -54.71 -8.14
C ASP A 317 21.91 -54.00 -9.35
N ILE A 318 22.10 -52.67 -9.29
CA ILE A 318 22.77 -51.89 -10.34
C ILE A 318 24.27 -52.24 -10.50
N VAL A 319 24.99 -52.43 -9.39
CA VAL A 319 26.43 -52.76 -9.41
C VAL A 319 26.67 -54.18 -9.94
N ASN A 320 25.71 -55.08 -9.77
CA ASN A 320 25.77 -56.46 -10.24
C ASN A 320 25.15 -56.66 -11.63
N ASP A 321 24.60 -55.62 -12.27
CA ASP A 321 24.11 -55.68 -13.66
C ASP A 321 25.27 -55.91 -14.64
N GLU A 322 24.97 -56.42 -15.84
CA GLU A 322 25.95 -56.70 -16.89
C GLU A 322 25.64 -55.92 -18.19
N PRO A 323 26.45 -54.88 -18.52
CA PRO A 323 27.54 -54.31 -17.75
C PRO A 323 27.02 -53.46 -16.57
N PRO A 324 27.85 -53.26 -15.53
CA PRO A 324 27.45 -52.52 -14.33
C PRO A 324 26.98 -51.11 -14.66
N GLY A 325 25.91 -50.68 -14.01
CA GLY A 325 25.44 -49.31 -14.12
C GLY A 325 26.29 -48.33 -13.32
N GLU A 326 26.29 -47.07 -13.77
CA GLU A 326 27.00 -45.96 -13.13
C GLU A 326 26.04 -44.82 -12.80
N PHE A 327 26.21 -44.26 -11.60
CA PHE A 327 25.51 -43.06 -11.17
C PHE A 327 26.29 -41.82 -11.59
N LEU A 328 25.62 -40.93 -12.31
CA LEU A 328 26.14 -39.61 -12.65
C LEU A 328 25.79 -38.62 -11.54
N ILE A 329 26.77 -38.30 -10.69
CA ILE A 329 26.64 -37.27 -9.65
C ILE A 329 27.63 -36.16 -9.96
N GLU A 330 27.10 -34.99 -10.32
CA GLU A 330 27.92 -33.83 -10.59
C GLU A 330 28.39 -33.15 -9.30
N ASN A 331 29.60 -32.59 -9.38
CA ASN A 331 30.17 -31.78 -8.32
C ASN A 331 29.49 -30.40 -8.27
N GLU A 332 29.54 -29.80 -7.08
CA GLU A 332 29.13 -28.42 -6.88
C GLU A 332 29.92 -27.46 -7.78
N GLY A 333 29.22 -26.55 -8.45
CA GLY A 333 29.82 -25.56 -9.37
C GLY A 333 30.07 -26.05 -10.79
N THR A 334 29.68 -27.28 -11.14
CA THR A 334 29.67 -27.74 -12.54
C THR A 334 28.61 -26.97 -13.35
N ASP A 335 28.88 -26.69 -14.63
CA ASP A 335 27.92 -26.08 -15.54
C ASP A 335 26.75 -27.02 -15.87
N PHE A 336 25.54 -26.46 -15.94
CA PHE A 336 24.37 -27.22 -16.39
C PHE A 336 24.54 -27.69 -17.85
N ASN A 337 24.34 -28.99 -18.09
CA ASN A 337 24.36 -29.59 -19.42
C ASN A 337 23.01 -30.29 -19.70
N PRO A 338 22.19 -29.81 -20.65
CA PRO A 338 20.87 -30.38 -20.94
C PRO A 338 20.92 -31.82 -21.51
N GLU A 339 22.07 -32.28 -22.00
CA GLU A 339 22.24 -33.67 -22.45
C GLU A 339 22.38 -34.65 -21.29
N LYS A 340 22.84 -34.18 -20.13
CA LYS A 340 23.13 -35.01 -18.95
C LYS A 340 22.21 -34.72 -17.77
N HIS A 341 21.65 -33.51 -17.72
CA HIS A 341 20.96 -32.99 -16.56
C HIS A 341 19.52 -32.58 -16.88
N GLN A 342 18.67 -32.73 -15.87
CA GLN A 342 17.33 -32.19 -15.83
C GLN A 342 17.25 -31.23 -14.63
N HIS A 343 16.83 -29.99 -14.86
CA HIS A 343 16.70 -29.03 -13.77
C HIS A 343 15.46 -29.34 -12.93
N VAL A 344 15.53 -29.11 -11.62
CA VAL A 344 14.37 -29.18 -10.74
C VAL A 344 13.38 -28.05 -11.07
N ASN A 345 12.08 -28.35 -11.06
CA ASN A 345 11.04 -27.38 -11.42
C ASN A 345 11.16 -26.05 -10.66
N GLY A 346 11.26 -24.96 -11.43
CA GLY A 346 11.39 -23.59 -10.91
C GLY A 346 12.80 -23.19 -10.49
N CYS A 347 13.82 -23.91 -10.96
CA CYS A 347 15.21 -23.44 -11.02
C CYS A 347 15.52 -22.90 -12.42
N GLU A 348 16.65 -22.22 -12.57
CA GLU A 348 17.10 -21.73 -13.88
C GLU A 348 17.46 -22.89 -14.82
N SER A 349 17.08 -22.81 -16.09
CA SER A 349 17.42 -23.84 -17.10
C SER A 349 18.89 -23.79 -17.56
N SER A 350 19.70 -22.93 -16.94
CA SER A 350 21.12 -22.71 -17.15
C SER A 350 21.78 -22.31 -15.82
N GLY A 351 23.11 -22.28 -15.76
CA GLY A 351 23.85 -21.83 -14.57
C GLY A 351 24.70 -22.92 -13.93
N LYS A 352 25.03 -22.72 -12.65
CA LYS A 352 25.90 -23.61 -11.88
C LYS A 352 25.08 -24.57 -11.04
N ILE A 353 25.49 -25.83 -11.03
CA ILE A 353 24.87 -26.88 -10.21
C ILE A 353 25.26 -26.63 -8.75
N LEU A 354 24.27 -26.30 -7.93
CA LEU A 354 24.45 -26.22 -6.48
C LEU A 354 24.22 -27.59 -5.83
N TYR A 355 23.22 -28.34 -6.29
CA TYR A 355 22.93 -29.66 -5.73
C TYR A 355 22.58 -30.68 -6.82
N THR A 356 23.15 -31.88 -6.74
CA THR A 356 22.64 -33.04 -7.49
C THR A 356 21.60 -33.75 -6.64
N THR A 357 20.33 -33.38 -6.83
CA THR A 357 19.21 -33.88 -6.02
C THR A 357 18.91 -35.36 -6.23
N TYR A 358 19.15 -35.88 -7.44
CA TYR A 358 19.10 -37.31 -7.74
C TYR A 358 20.10 -37.63 -8.86
N PRO A 359 20.91 -38.69 -8.75
CA PRO A 359 21.90 -39.03 -9.77
C PRO A 359 21.24 -39.35 -11.11
N GLY A 360 22.01 -39.16 -12.18
CA GLY A 360 21.67 -39.78 -13.47
C GLY A 360 22.03 -41.26 -13.45
N TYR A 361 21.40 -42.04 -14.32
CA TYR A 361 21.71 -43.46 -14.50
C TYR A 361 22.26 -43.70 -15.91
N SER A 362 23.46 -44.25 -15.98
CA SER A 362 24.13 -44.55 -17.25
C SER A 362 24.68 -45.96 -17.27
N VAL A 363 24.69 -46.56 -18.45
CA VAL A 363 25.30 -47.87 -18.70
C VAL A 363 26.23 -47.69 -19.89
N ASN A 364 27.50 -48.13 -19.77
CA ASN A 364 28.54 -47.89 -20.77
C ASN A 364 28.67 -46.41 -21.18
N ASN A 365 28.69 -45.49 -20.20
CA ASN A 365 28.76 -44.04 -20.43
C ASN A 365 27.62 -43.44 -21.25
N ARG A 366 26.49 -44.14 -21.38
CA ARG A 366 25.31 -43.66 -22.10
C ARG A 366 24.10 -43.56 -21.18
N ILE A 367 23.48 -42.37 -21.15
CA ILE A 367 22.19 -42.15 -20.51
C ILE A 367 21.09 -42.62 -21.46
N ILE A 368 20.23 -43.54 -21.01
CA ILE A 368 19.20 -44.17 -21.84
C ILE A 368 17.86 -43.45 -21.63
N GLY A 369 17.74 -42.25 -22.23
CA GLY A 369 16.51 -41.46 -22.22
C GLY A 369 16.50 -40.32 -21.21
N ASP A 370 15.62 -39.34 -21.45
CA ASP A 370 15.57 -38.09 -20.68
C ASP A 370 15.26 -38.29 -19.20
N ALA A 371 14.47 -39.32 -18.86
CA ALA A 371 14.10 -39.63 -17.48
C ALA A 371 15.28 -40.11 -16.61
N LEU A 372 16.38 -40.54 -17.22
CA LEU A 372 17.58 -41.03 -16.53
C LEU A 372 18.68 -39.98 -16.40
N LYS A 373 18.41 -38.73 -16.78
CA LYS A 373 19.31 -37.60 -16.55
C LYS A 373 19.40 -37.30 -15.05
N ALA A 374 20.53 -36.72 -14.63
CA ALA A 374 20.69 -36.29 -13.25
C ALA A 374 19.77 -35.11 -12.94
N PHE A 375 19.02 -35.19 -11.85
CA PHE A 375 18.17 -34.08 -11.40
C PHE A 375 18.99 -33.10 -10.58
N VAL A 376 19.15 -31.87 -11.08
CA VAL A 376 20.04 -30.87 -10.49
C VAL A 376 19.28 -29.60 -10.10
N TYR A 377 19.69 -29.01 -8.98
CA TYR A 377 19.28 -27.68 -8.55
C TYR A 377 20.36 -26.69 -8.98
N THR A 378 19.99 -25.79 -9.88
CA THR A 378 20.86 -24.79 -10.50
C THR A 378 20.62 -23.41 -9.89
N VAL A 379 21.69 -22.62 -9.83
CA VAL A 379 21.66 -21.20 -9.46
C VAL A 379 22.41 -20.39 -10.52
N SER A 380 22.12 -19.09 -10.59
CA SER A 380 22.84 -18.19 -11.48
C SER A 380 24.32 -18.10 -11.13
N GLU A 381 25.15 -17.68 -12.07
CA GLU A 381 26.59 -17.49 -11.85
C GLU A 381 26.86 -16.45 -10.74
N GLU A 382 26.03 -15.42 -10.66
CA GLU A 382 26.10 -14.37 -9.63
C GLU A 382 25.75 -14.93 -8.25
N GLU A 383 24.69 -15.73 -8.16
CA GLU A 383 24.30 -16.36 -6.91
C GLU A 383 25.37 -17.37 -6.47
N TRP A 384 25.92 -18.16 -7.39
CA TRP A 384 27.01 -19.09 -7.13
C TRP A 384 28.23 -18.39 -6.51
N LYS A 385 28.67 -17.27 -7.11
CA LYS A 385 29.77 -16.46 -6.56
C LYS A 385 29.46 -15.95 -5.16
N CYS A 386 28.23 -15.49 -4.93
CA CYS A 386 27.79 -15.03 -3.60
C CYS A 386 27.83 -16.16 -2.56
N LEU A 387 27.38 -17.37 -2.90
CA LEU A 387 27.43 -18.53 -2.00
C LEU A 387 28.87 -18.93 -1.67
N LYS A 388 29.75 -18.97 -2.68
CA LYS A 388 31.15 -19.33 -2.51
C LYS A 388 31.89 -18.35 -1.59
N THR A 389 31.62 -17.05 -1.73
CA THR A 389 32.21 -16.05 -0.82
C THR A 389 31.77 -16.25 0.64
N LYS A 390 30.55 -16.73 0.89
CA LYS A 390 30.05 -17.00 2.24
C LYS A 390 30.68 -18.25 2.87
N SER A 391 30.90 -19.31 2.08
CA SER A 391 31.57 -20.52 2.58
C SER A 391 33.04 -20.24 2.93
N ASP A 392 33.72 -19.44 2.11
CA ASP A 392 35.14 -19.14 2.31
C ASP A 392 35.35 -18.25 3.55
N THR A 393 34.46 -17.28 3.79
CA THR A 393 34.53 -16.40 4.98
C THR A 393 34.30 -17.16 6.29
N HIS A 394 33.51 -18.24 6.29
CA HIS A 394 33.27 -19.04 7.50
C HIS A 394 34.43 -19.97 7.84
N ASN A 395 35.24 -20.38 6.85
CA ASN A 395 36.44 -21.19 7.07
C ASN A 395 37.66 -20.37 7.53
N GLU A 396 37.76 -19.09 7.15
CA GLU A 396 38.86 -18.23 7.62
C GLU A 396 38.75 -17.84 9.11
N GLN A 397 37.53 -17.77 9.68
CA GLN A 397 37.36 -17.49 11.12
C GLN A 397 37.69 -18.67 12.05
N ILE A 398 37.81 -19.90 11.52
CA ILE A 398 38.20 -21.08 12.31
C ILE A 398 39.74 -21.25 12.32
N THR A 399 40.46 -20.60 11.40
CA THR A 399 41.93 -20.73 11.30
C THR A 399 42.74 -19.58 11.92
N THR A 400 42.13 -18.48 12.37
CA THR A 400 42.86 -17.31 12.93
C THR A 400 43.07 -17.30 14.46
N ASN A 401 43.21 -18.47 15.11
CA ASN A 401 43.72 -18.55 16.49
C ASN A 401 45.14 -19.12 16.62
N ASN A 402 45.86 -19.35 15.51
CA ASN A 402 47.28 -19.74 15.56
C ASN A 402 48.04 -19.19 14.35
N ALA A 403 48.49 -17.93 14.43
CA ALA A 403 49.77 -17.46 13.87
C ALA A 403 49.82 -15.92 13.92
N ALA A 404 50.55 -15.40 14.90
CA ALA A 404 51.06 -14.04 14.84
C ALA A 404 52.36 -14.02 14.01
N SER A 405 52.56 -12.91 13.30
CA SER A 405 53.84 -12.34 12.86
C SER A 405 54.33 -12.62 11.43
N SER A 406 54.18 -11.62 10.56
CA SER A 406 55.20 -10.96 9.69
C SER A 406 54.44 -10.17 8.61
N ALA A 407 54.44 -8.83 8.63
CA ALA A 407 55.37 -7.91 7.92
C ALA A 407 55.32 -8.07 6.38
N VAL A 408 55.34 -7.06 5.49
CA VAL A 408 55.44 -5.59 5.46
C VAL A 408 55.26 -5.22 3.96
N SER A 409 54.65 -4.05 3.65
CA SER A 409 54.71 -3.26 2.38
C SER A 409 54.22 -3.93 1.06
N GLU A 410 53.77 -3.26 0.00
CA GLU A 410 54.10 -1.93 -0.54
C GLU A 410 53.06 -1.45 -1.59
N ASN A 411 53.09 -0.15 -1.88
CA ASN A 411 52.23 0.64 -2.77
C ASN A 411 52.28 0.25 -4.27
N ASN A 412 51.23 0.57 -5.05
CA ASN A 412 51.38 1.58 -6.12
C ASN A 412 50.07 2.03 -6.81
N GLU A 413 50.14 3.30 -7.22
CA GLU A 413 49.18 4.15 -7.92
C GLU A 413 48.86 3.77 -9.38
N LYS A 414 47.77 4.40 -9.87
CA LYS A 414 47.59 5.05 -11.20
C LYS A 414 47.26 4.19 -12.43
N ASN A 415 46.05 4.38 -12.99
CA ASN A 415 45.80 5.36 -14.06
C ASN A 415 44.42 5.15 -14.72
N ASN A 416 43.72 6.26 -14.92
CA ASN A 416 42.67 6.45 -15.93
C ASN A 416 43.35 6.81 -17.28
N PRO A 417 42.70 6.65 -18.44
CA PRO A 417 42.10 7.86 -19.01
C PRO A 417 40.80 7.67 -19.82
N SER A 418 40.17 8.84 -19.97
CA SER A 418 38.94 9.25 -20.67
C SER A 418 38.99 9.14 -22.21
N ALA A 419 37.79 9.05 -22.82
CA ALA A 419 37.28 9.84 -23.96
C ALA A 419 36.19 9.03 -24.71
N ASP A 420 35.16 9.53 -25.38
CA ASP A 420 34.44 10.81 -25.49
C ASP A 420 33.33 10.59 -26.57
N GLN A 421 32.30 11.46 -26.62
CA GLN A 421 31.33 11.72 -27.70
C GLN A 421 30.14 10.75 -27.94
N SER A 422 28.92 11.17 -28.32
CA SER A 422 28.20 12.46 -28.35
C SER A 422 26.73 12.21 -28.82
N ASN A 423 25.84 13.19 -28.56
CA ASN A 423 24.56 13.51 -29.23
C ASN A 423 23.37 12.51 -29.09
N GLY A 424 22.11 12.89 -28.85
CA GLY A 424 21.42 14.18 -28.80
C GLY A 424 20.02 14.00 -29.41
N ALA A 425 18.93 14.29 -28.67
CA ALA A 425 17.61 14.66 -29.20
C ALA A 425 16.65 14.97 -28.04
N THR A 426 16.01 16.13 -28.14
CA THR A 426 15.09 16.72 -27.17
C THR A 426 13.66 16.40 -27.60
N GLU A 427 12.91 15.66 -26.79
CA GLU A 427 11.46 15.56 -26.91
C GLU A 427 10.82 15.85 -25.54
N THR A 428 10.07 16.95 -25.51
CA THR A 428 9.19 17.37 -24.42
C THR A 428 8.02 16.41 -24.30
N SER A 429 8.12 15.45 -23.37
CA SER A 429 7.03 14.55 -22.99
C SER A 429 6.32 15.04 -21.72
N GLU A 430 5.00 15.08 -21.80
CA GLU A 430 4.02 15.45 -20.81
C GLU A 430 4.20 14.69 -19.48
N THR A 431 4.36 15.42 -18.37
CA THR A 431 4.55 14.85 -17.04
C THR A 431 3.21 14.42 -16.43
N GLU A 432 2.69 13.27 -16.89
CA GLU A 432 1.82 12.46 -16.04
C GLU A 432 2.69 12.00 -14.86
N GLN A 433 2.30 12.30 -13.62
CA GLN A 433 3.08 11.90 -12.44
C GLN A 433 3.05 10.38 -12.32
N ASN A 434 3.98 9.74 -13.02
CA ASN A 434 4.22 8.31 -12.90
C ASN A 434 4.52 8.01 -11.43
N PRO A 435 3.90 6.96 -10.86
CA PRO A 435 4.20 6.55 -9.50
C PRO A 435 5.71 6.36 -9.35
N PRO A 436 6.31 6.77 -8.22
CA PRO A 436 7.76 6.70 -8.03
C PRO A 436 8.25 5.29 -8.33
N SER A 437 9.34 5.20 -9.09
CA SER A 437 9.91 3.91 -9.46
C SER A 437 10.35 3.14 -8.21
N VAL A 438 10.52 1.82 -8.33
CA VAL A 438 11.04 0.99 -7.23
C VAL A 438 12.40 1.52 -6.73
N SER A 439 13.26 1.93 -7.65
CA SER A 439 14.56 2.55 -7.41
C SER A 439 14.42 3.83 -6.58
N ASP A 440 13.48 4.72 -6.94
CA ASP A 440 13.21 5.95 -6.21
C ASP A 440 12.68 5.70 -4.80
N LYS A 441 11.83 4.69 -4.64
CA LYS A 441 11.29 4.30 -3.33
C LYS A 441 12.40 3.83 -2.40
N VAL A 442 13.29 2.95 -2.86
CA VAL A 442 14.42 2.46 -2.05
C VAL A 442 15.37 3.60 -1.67
N LYS A 443 15.72 4.47 -2.63
CA LYS A 443 16.59 5.64 -2.38
C LYS A 443 15.98 6.61 -1.38
N SER A 444 14.67 6.85 -1.44
CA SER A 444 13.97 7.73 -0.51
C SER A 444 13.94 7.17 0.91
N ILE A 445 13.73 5.87 1.07
CA ILE A 445 13.78 5.20 2.38
C ILE A 445 15.19 5.29 2.98
N LYS A 446 16.25 5.16 2.14
CA LYS A 446 17.64 5.39 2.58
C LYS A 446 17.89 6.84 2.98
N ALA A 447 17.38 7.80 2.22
CA ALA A 447 17.48 9.22 2.54
C ALA A 447 16.78 9.57 3.87
N ALA A 448 15.75 8.82 4.25
CA ALA A 448 15.10 8.90 5.55
C ALA A 448 15.88 8.20 6.70
N GLY A 449 17.12 7.76 6.44
CA GLY A 449 18.04 7.23 7.45
C GLY A 449 17.96 5.72 7.68
N LYS A 450 17.22 4.96 6.85
CA LYS A 450 17.21 3.50 6.93
C LYS A 450 18.40 2.90 6.18
N THR A 451 19.07 1.95 6.82
CA THR A 451 20.15 1.16 6.18
C THR A 451 19.58 0.09 5.25
N VAL A 452 20.37 -0.37 4.27
CA VAL A 452 19.94 -1.43 3.33
C VAL A 452 19.54 -2.70 4.06
N ASP A 453 20.24 -3.05 5.15
CA ASP A 453 19.94 -4.21 5.99
C ASP A 453 18.58 -4.08 6.69
N GLU A 454 18.23 -2.90 7.21
CA GLU A 454 16.91 -2.66 7.80
C GLU A 454 15.80 -2.77 6.77
N ILE A 455 16.02 -2.28 5.55
CA ILE A 455 15.06 -2.39 4.45
C ILE A 455 14.87 -3.86 4.06
N ALA A 456 15.98 -4.58 3.86
CA ALA A 456 15.97 -6.00 3.54
C ALA A 456 15.23 -6.82 4.61
N LYS A 457 15.54 -6.57 5.89
CA LYS A 457 14.91 -7.23 7.04
C LYS A 457 13.41 -6.94 7.13
N LYS A 458 12.98 -5.68 6.92
CA LYS A 458 11.56 -5.30 6.97
C LYS A 458 10.76 -5.93 5.83
N LEU A 459 11.34 -6.03 4.64
CA LEU A 459 10.68 -6.59 3.46
C LEU A 459 10.78 -8.12 3.36
N GLY A 460 11.59 -8.76 4.21
CA GLY A 460 11.79 -10.21 4.18
C GLY A 460 12.59 -10.66 2.94
N VAL A 461 13.54 -9.83 2.48
CA VAL A 461 14.40 -10.13 1.32
C VAL A 461 15.87 -9.97 1.66
N SER A 462 16.75 -10.38 0.76
CA SER A 462 18.20 -10.23 0.95
C SER A 462 18.67 -8.78 0.66
N VAL A 463 19.79 -8.38 1.27
CA VAL A 463 20.47 -7.09 1.01
C VAL A 463 20.80 -6.92 -0.48
N ALA A 464 21.26 -8.00 -1.13
CA ALA A 464 21.55 -8.01 -2.56
C ALA A 464 20.30 -7.72 -3.41
N THR A 465 19.13 -8.22 -2.99
CA THR A 465 17.86 -7.94 -3.65
C THR A 465 17.53 -6.44 -3.60
N ILE A 466 17.73 -5.79 -2.45
CA ILE A 466 17.51 -4.34 -2.31
C ILE A 466 18.48 -3.54 -3.19
N ASN A 467 19.76 -3.93 -3.23
CA ASN A 467 20.74 -3.27 -4.11
C ASN A 467 20.39 -3.43 -5.60
N ASN A 468 19.86 -4.59 -6.00
CA ASN A 468 19.38 -4.81 -7.37
C ASN A 468 18.17 -3.95 -7.70
N TRP A 469 17.24 -3.75 -6.76
CA TRP A 469 16.11 -2.83 -6.93
C TRP A 469 16.55 -1.36 -6.98
N GLU A 470 17.51 -0.97 -6.15
CA GLU A 470 18.08 0.40 -6.13
C GLU A 470 18.83 0.75 -7.43
N THR A 471 19.45 -0.25 -8.06
CA THR A 471 20.21 -0.10 -9.32
C THR A 471 19.42 -0.49 -10.57
N GLU A 472 18.11 -0.76 -10.42
CA GLU A 472 17.19 -1.14 -11.52
C GLU A 472 17.57 -2.44 -12.25
N LYS A 473 18.45 -3.26 -11.65
CA LYS A 473 18.87 -4.57 -12.18
C LYS A 473 17.88 -5.70 -11.88
N GLY A 474 16.75 -5.40 -11.25
CA GLY A 474 15.69 -6.36 -10.96
C GLY A 474 14.40 -5.67 -10.54
N GLN A 475 13.28 -6.38 -10.71
CA GLN A 475 11.95 -5.92 -10.28
C GLN A 475 11.48 -6.74 -9.07
N PRO A 476 10.84 -6.12 -8.06
CA PRO A 476 10.25 -6.85 -6.95
C PRO A 476 9.10 -7.73 -7.45
N THR A 477 8.90 -8.88 -6.79
CA THR A 477 7.63 -9.62 -6.94
C THR A 477 6.47 -8.74 -6.50
N ARG A 478 5.25 -9.02 -6.97
CA ARG A 478 4.07 -8.24 -6.60
C ARG A 478 3.92 -8.06 -5.09
N GLU A 479 4.08 -9.13 -4.32
CA GLU A 479 3.99 -9.10 -2.85
C GLU A 479 5.07 -8.17 -2.24
N ASN A 480 6.30 -8.25 -2.74
CA ASN A 480 7.39 -7.41 -2.24
C ASN A 480 7.25 -5.94 -2.69
N ALA A 481 6.64 -5.69 -3.85
CA ALA A 481 6.31 -4.34 -4.30
C ALA A 481 5.26 -3.70 -3.38
N GLU A 482 4.22 -4.45 -2.98
CA GLU A 482 3.20 -3.98 -2.03
C GLU A 482 3.82 -3.72 -0.64
N LYS A 483 4.70 -4.60 -0.14
CA LYS A 483 5.44 -4.37 1.11
C LYS A 483 6.36 -3.16 1.03
N LEU A 484 7.07 -2.97 -0.09
CA LEU A 484 7.93 -1.82 -0.33
C LEU A 484 7.11 -0.53 -0.36
N ASP A 485 5.93 -0.54 -0.99
CA ASP A 485 5.03 0.62 -1.02
C ASP A 485 4.48 0.96 0.35
N GLN A 486 4.13 -0.05 1.15
CA GLN A 486 3.68 0.15 2.52
C GLN A 486 4.81 0.68 3.40
N PHE A 487 6.03 0.15 3.26
CA PHE A 487 7.18 0.59 4.03
C PHE A 487 7.65 1.98 3.62
N TYR A 488 7.60 2.28 2.32
CA TYR A 488 7.82 3.62 1.79
C TYR A 488 6.83 4.62 2.40
N LYS A 489 5.53 4.29 2.44
CA LYS A 489 4.52 5.14 3.11
C LYS A 489 4.74 5.28 4.62
N GLU A 490 5.21 4.22 5.29
CA GLU A 490 5.50 4.22 6.73
C GLU A 490 6.69 5.12 7.07
N VAL A 491 7.77 5.03 6.29
CA VAL A 491 9.03 5.75 6.57
C VAL A 491 9.01 7.17 6.01
N CYS A 492 8.49 7.35 4.80
CA CYS A 492 8.49 8.64 4.11
C CYS A 492 7.20 9.44 4.35
N GLY A 493 6.22 8.86 5.08
CA GLY A 493 4.88 9.44 5.26
C GLY A 493 4.05 9.34 3.98
N GLY A 494 2.74 9.11 4.10
CA GLY A 494 1.83 9.05 2.97
C GLY A 494 1.93 10.26 2.03
N ASP A 495 1.77 9.96 0.74
CA ASP A 495 1.96 10.77 -0.46
C ASP A 495 3.40 11.23 -0.76
N PRO A 496 3.95 10.94 -1.98
CA PRO A 496 5.29 11.36 -2.43
C PRO A 496 5.42 12.88 -2.65
N SER A 497 4.59 13.66 -1.97
CA SER A 497 4.48 15.10 -2.03
C SER A 497 5.13 15.74 -0.79
N GLY A 498 6.44 15.57 -0.68
CA GLY A 498 7.33 16.60 -0.12
C GLY A 498 7.44 16.69 1.40
N ASN A 499 8.65 16.44 1.89
CA ASN A 499 9.27 17.37 2.84
C ASN A 499 10.25 18.27 2.07
N LYS A 500 9.69 19.04 1.13
CA LYS A 500 10.17 20.40 0.91
C LYS A 500 9.39 21.22 1.94
N ASN A 501 10.02 22.17 2.62
CA ASN A 501 9.30 23.26 3.28
C ASN A 501 8.41 23.94 2.22
N THR A 502 7.20 23.44 2.02
CA THR A 502 6.19 24.09 1.22
C THR A 502 5.68 25.19 2.13
N ASN A 503 5.96 26.43 1.75
CA ASN A 503 5.33 27.59 2.35
C ASN A 503 3.82 27.39 2.17
N LEU A 504 3.17 26.82 3.18
CA LEU A 504 1.73 26.64 3.17
C LEU A 504 1.13 28.05 3.18
N PHE A 505 0.37 28.39 2.15
CA PHE A 505 -0.34 29.66 2.08
C PHE A 505 -1.85 29.42 2.09
N THR A 506 -2.61 30.42 2.52
CA THR A 506 -4.07 30.32 2.68
C THR A 506 -4.78 31.27 1.74
N GLY A 507 -6.00 30.88 1.35
CA GLY A 507 -6.89 31.76 0.60
C GLY A 507 -8.34 31.36 0.74
N LYS A 508 -9.24 32.31 0.50
CA LYS A 508 -10.69 32.13 0.60
C LYS A 508 -11.30 31.91 -0.78
N VAL A 509 -12.29 31.03 -0.90
CA VAL A 509 -13.06 30.89 -2.14
C VAL A 509 -13.81 32.19 -2.44
N SER A 510 -13.48 32.85 -3.55
CA SER A 510 -13.99 34.17 -3.93
C SER A 510 -15.24 34.13 -4.82
N LYS A 511 -15.53 32.97 -5.43
CA LYS A 511 -16.71 32.79 -6.30
C LYS A 511 -17.96 32.56 -5.46
N LYS A 512 -19.03 33.35 -5.71
CA LYS A 512 -20.26 33.34 -4.90
C LYS A 512 -20.97 31.99 -4.91
N GLU A 513 -20.94 31.28 -6.03
CA GLU A 513 -21.52 29.95 -6.18
C GLU A 513 -20.63 28.84 -5.59
N GLY A 514 -19.46 29.19 -5.04
CA GLY A 514 -18.41 28.25 -4.68
C GLY A 514 -17.53 27.86 -5.87
N THR A 515 -16.64 26.90 -5.66
CA THR A 515 -15.78 26.32 -6.70
C THR A 515 -15.63 24.83 -6.50
N TYR A 516 -15.69 24.06 -7.60
CA TYR A 516 -15.34 22.66 -7.56
C TYR A 516 -13.83 22.49 -7.44
N LEU A 517 -13.42 21.37 -6.85
CA LEU A 517 -12.07 20.87 -6.90
C LEU A 517 -11.86 20.02 -8.15
N TYR A 518 -10.64 19.96 -8.66
CA TYR A 518 -10.29 19.29 -9.92
C TYR A 518 -9.19 18.25 -9.68
N ASN A 519 -9.26 17.09 -10.35
CA ASN A 519 -8.24 16.04 -10.22
C ASN A 519 -6.92 16.42 -10.90
N SER A 520 -6.95 17.39 -11.81
CA SER A 520 -5.78 17.97 -12.46
C SER A 520 -6.02 19.46 -12.78
N PRO A 521 -4.99 20.20 -13.22
CA PRO A 521 -5.11 21.59 -13.68
C PRO A 521 -5.88 21.78 -15.01
N LYS A 522 -6.97 21.03 -15.23
CA LYS A 522 -7.78 21.05 -16.46
C LYS A 522 -9.25 21.17 -16.09
N THR A 523 -9.99 22.02 -16.79
CA THR A 523 -11.40 22.31 -16.50
C THR A 523 -12.31 21.09 -16.69
N ARG A 524 -11.91 20.17 -17.58
CA ARG A 524 -12.63 18.92 -17.85
C ARG A 524 -12.47 17.86 -16.74
N ASP A 525 -11.47 17.99 -15.87
CA ASP A 525 -11.17 17.02 -14.81
C ASP A 525 -11.83 17.43 -13.48
N ASN A 526 -13.00 18.08 -13.54
CA ASN A 526 -13.70 18.53 -12.35
C ASN A 526 -14.22 17.34 -11.51
N ASN A 527 -14.05 17.43 -10.20
CA ASN A 527 -14.69 16.52 -9.26
C ASN A 527 -16.01 17.15 -8.79
N LEU A 528 -17.10 16.76 -9.44
CA LEU A 528 -18.45 17.27 -9.16
C LEU A 528 -18.93 17.01 -7.71
N ASN A 529 -18.25 16.14 -6.96
CA ASN A 529 -18.61 15.85 -5.57
C ASN A 529 -17.93 16.76 -4.55
N GLU A 530 -16.86 17.47 -4.93
CA GLU A 530 -16.00 18.26 -4.04
C GLU A 530 -16.20 19.77 -4.27
N LEU A 531 -17.38 20.29 -3.91
CA LEU A 531 -17.68 21.72 -3.99
C LEU A 531 -17.23 22.45 -2.72
N ARG A 532 -16.37 23.46 -2.87
CA ARG A 532 -15.94 24.36 -1.80
C ARG A 532 -16.79 25.62 -1.80
N LYS A 533 -17.33 25.97 -0.63
CA LYS A 533 -18.33 27.03 -0.47
C LYS A 533 -17.67 28.41 -0.54
N TYR A 534 -18.41 29.43 -0.98
CA TYR A 534 -17.96 30.82 -0.91
C TYR A 534 -17.48 31.18 0.51
N ASN A 535 -16.34 31.90 0.61
CA ASN A 535 -15.61 32.23 1.83
C ASN A 535 -14.97 31.05 2.60
N GLU A 536 -15.02 29.81 2.09
CA GLU A 536 -14.27 28.70 2.69
C GLU A 536 -12.76 28.99 2.59
N VAL A 537 -12.04 28.85 3.70
CA VAL A 537 -10.59 29.03 3.75
C VAL A 537 -9.92 27.71 3.38
N LEU A 538 -9.10 27.73 2.35
CA LEU A 538 -8.32 26.60 1.88
C LEU A 538 -6.83 26.84 2.16
N LYS A 539 -6.11 25.77 2.43
CA LYS A 539 -4.65 25.73 2.53
C LYS A 539 -4.09 25.17 1.23
N PHE A 540 -2.99 25.74 0.76
CA PHE A 540 -2.33 25.32 -0.47
C PHE A 540 -0.86 25.05 -0.20
N ASP A 541 -0.33 24.01 -0.83
CA ASP A 541 1.06 23.60 -0.67
C ASP A 541 1.88 23.75 -1.96
N SER A 542 1.23 24.00 -3.09
CA SER A 542 1.88 24.24 -4.37
C SER A 542 0.97 24.98 -5.36
N SER A 543 1.59 25.53 -6.40
CA SER A 543 0.91 26.10 -7.55
C SER A 543 1.60 25.64 -8.84
N GLN A 544 0.85 25.57 -9.94
CA GLN A 544 1.39 25.33 -11.27
C GLN A 544 0.54 25.97 -12.36
N GLU A 545 1.11 26.12 -13.55
CA GLU A 545 0.36 26.50 -14.74
C GLU A 545 -0.44 25.32 -15.29
N GLY A 546 -1.65 25.60 -15.81
CA GLY A 546 -2.58 24.62 -16.35
C GLY A 546 -3.48 25.24 -17.42
N GLU A 547 -4.68 24.67 -17.61
CA GLU A 547 -5.66 25.18 -18.57
C GLU A 547 -6.14 26.59 -18.16
N THR A 548 -6.21 27.50 -19.13
CA THR A 548 -6.69 28.87 -18.88
C THR A 548 -8.17 28.85 -18.53
N VAL A 549 -8.50 29.29 -17.32
CA VAL A 549 -9.87 29.44 -16.85
C VAL A 549 -10.33 30.87 -17.07
N GLN A 550 -11.49 31.04 -17.69
CA GLN A 550 -12.17 32.33 -17.83
C GLN A 550 -13.38 32.39 -16.90
N ASP A 551 -13.43 33.40 -16.03
CA ASP A 551 -14.64 33.69 -15.27
C ASP A 551 -15.62 34.47 -16.17
N ILE A 552 -16.74 33.82 -16.48
CA ILE A 552 -17.80 34.34 -17.35
C ILE A 552 -18.33 35.69 -16.83
N MET A 553 -18.37 35.89 -15.50
CA MET A 553 -18.97 37.09 -14.90
C MET A 553 -18.01 38.28 -14.90
N SER A 554 -16.71 38.05 -14.70
CA SER A 554 -15.71 39.12 -14.61
C SER A 554 -14.86 39.31 -15.88
N SER A 555 -14.99 38.42 -16.86
CA SER A 555 -14.13 38.34 -18.06
C SER A 555 -12.63 38.17 -17.77
N LYS A 556 -12.26 37.92 -16.52
CA LYS A 556 -10.86 37.67 -16.12
C LYS A 556 -10.46 36.26 -16.53
N THR A 557 -9.20 36.11 -16.93
CA THR A 557 -8.58 34.83 -17.24
C THR A 557 -7.39 34.59 -16.31
N ASN A 558 -7.13 33.32 -15.98
CA ASN A 558 -5.94 32.92 -15.25
C ASN A 558 -5.61 31.46 -15.58
N ASN A 559 -4.33 31.15 -15.77
CA ASN A 559 -3.83 29.80 -16.03
C ASN A 559 -3.11 29.17 -14.83
N ILE A 560 -3.07 29.84 -13.67
CA ILE A 560 -2.48 29.30 -12.45
C ILE A 560 -3.53 28.49 -11.69
N TRP A 561 -3.11 27.31 -11.25
CA TRP A 561 -3.87 26.38 -10.43
C TRP A 561 -3.17 26.18 -9.10
N LEU A 562 -3.95 26.13 -8.02
CA LEU A 562 -3.47 25.93 -6.67
C LEU A 562 -3.82 24.51 -6.21
N ARG A 563 -2.85 23.76 -5.67
CA ARG A 563 -3.11 22.44 -5.09
C ARG A 563 -3.56 22.60 -3.66
N VAL A 564 -4.71 22.03 -3.32
CA VAL A 564 -5.24 22.03 -1.96
C VAL A 564 -4.38 21.09 -1.11
N ALA A 565 -3.79 21.61 -0.04
CA ALA A 565 -2.89 20.87 0.83
C ALA A 565 -3.56 19.60 1.40
N GLU A 566 -2.78 18.55 1.59
CA GLU A 566 -3.24 17.22 2.05
C GLU A 566 -4.21 16.53 1.08
N THR A 567 -4.33 17.02 -0.16
CA THR A 567 -5.15 16.40 -1.20
C THR A 567 -4.43 16.40 -2.54
N ASN A 568 -4.93 15.60 -3.49
CA ASN A 568 -4.49 15.62 -4.88
C ASN A 568 -5.35 16.55 -5.76
N TYR A 569 -6.11 17.45 -5.14
CA TYR A 569 -7.04 18.31 -5.83
C TYR A 569 -6.47 19.69 -6.14
N TRP A 570 -6.97 20.26 -7.22
CA TRP A 570 -6.57 21.56 -7.75
C TRP A 570 -7.77 22.51 -7.78
N VAL A 571 -7.51 23.80 -7.64
CA VAL A 571 -8.50 24.87 -7.83
C VAL A 571 -7.90 26.01 -8.66
N PRO A 572 -8.64 26.58 -9.62
CA PRO A 572 -8.15 27.73 -10.37
C PRO A 572 -7.87 28.91 -9.44
N ARG A 573 -6.67 29.51 -9.56
CA ARG A 573 -6.27 30.69 -8.77
C ARG A 573 -7.26 31.84 -8.88
N LEU A 574 -7.95 31.94 -10.02
CA LEU A 574 -8.98 32.94 -10.29
C LEU A 574 -10.14 32.91 -9.28
N TYR A 575 -10.42 31.75 -8.69
CA TYR A 575 -11.54 31.54 -7.77
C TYR A 575 -11.14 31.60 -6.29
N ILE A 576 -9.90 31.99 -5.99
CA ILE A 576 -9.36 32.11 -4.64
C ILE A 576 -8.91 33.55 -4.39
N ASP A 577 -9.25 34.13 -3.26
CA ASP A 577 -8.68 35.37 -2.74
C ASP A 577 -7.58 35.00 -1.73
N LEU A 578 -6.31 35.18 -2.12
CA LEU A 578 -5.18 34.83 -1.24
C LEU A 578 -5.05 35.87 -0.13
N ASP A 579 -4.76 35.40 1.08
CA ASP A 579 -4.49 36.30 2.20
C ASP A 579 -3.22 37.11 1.88
N LYS A 580 -3.29 38.44 1.98
CA LYS A 580 -2.16 39.36 1.65
C LYS A 580 -0.94 39.22 2.56
N SER A 581 -1.01 38.36 3.58
CA SER A 581 -0.03 38.18 4.65
C SER A 581 0.80 36.89 4.54
N SER A 582 0.57 36.09 3.50
CA SER A 582 1.34 34.88 3.14
C SER A 582 2.03 35.09 1.81
#